data_AF-A0A7C1EFE0-F1
#
_entry.id   AF-A0A7C1EFE0-F1
#
_cell.length_a   1.000
_cell.length_b   1.000
_cell.length_c   1.000
_cell.angle_alpha   90.00
_cell.angle_beta   90.00
_cell.angle_gamma   90.00
#
_symmetry.space_group_name_H-M   'P 1'
#
loop_
_entity.id
_entity.type
_entity.pdbx_description
1 polymer ?
#
loop_
_entity_poly.entity_id
_entity_poly.type
_entity_poly.pdbx_seq_one_letter_code
_entity_poly.pdbx_strand_id
1 'polypeptide(L)'
;MPITDAELNKPSNTHLIRPATDSVYRALNSWLHAPNSYEWWWLIIDHANGKYTAIRFEGLRELLARPESGVSMTTRLADLPPQQDNPADWEHPIPGVVSPTIVEQATVGTARAIQLRQDSPGRLLIVLNNGFFRGILSGPERIYAFTDKPLVDMIKEFEQETGSETVIIQPPDTQTPSSEPPKPSPTV
;
A
#
# COMPACT_ATOMS: atom_id res chain seq x y z
N MET A 1 21.80 -12.13 -23.11
CA MET A 1 21.19 -10.78 -23.19
C MET A 1 20.68 -10.40 -21.82
N PRO A 2 20.90 -9.16 -21.37
CA PRO A 2 20.41 -8.66 -20.07
C PRO A 2 18.89 -8.73 -19.98
N ILE A 3 18.34 -8.54 -18.78
CA ILE A 3 16.89 -8.42 -18.61
C ILE A 3 16.38 -7.29 -19.49
N THR A 4 15.41 -7.58 -20.35
CA THR A 4 14.89 -6.60 -21.31
C THR A 4 13.81 -5.75 -20.67
N ASP A 5 13.74 -4.47 -21.06
CA ASP A 5 12.65 -3.58 -20.62
C ASP A 5 11.28 -4.09 -21.05
N ALA A 6 11.20 -4.73 -22.23
CA ALA A 6 9.99 -5.39 -22.69
C ALA A 6 9.49 -6.48 -21.73
N GLU A 7 10.39 -7.18 -21.04
CA GLU A 7 10.02 -8.14 -20.00
C GLU A 7 9.48 -7.42 -18.76
N LEU A 8 10.16 -6.38 -18.30
CA LEU A 8 9.78 -5.62 -17.11
C LEU A 8 8.45 -4.87 -17.27
N ASN A 9 8.11 -4.46 -18.50
CA ASN A 9 6.89 -3.73 -18.82
C ASN A 9 5.67 -4.63 -19.06
N LYS A 10 5.79 -5.95 -18.89
CA LYS A 10 4.63 -6.86 -19.00
C LYS A 10 3.61 -6.55 -17.91
N PRO A 11 2.29 -6.67 -18.20
CA PRO A 11 1.24 -6.42 -17.20
C PRO A 11 1.38 -7.21 -15.90
N SER A 12 1.92 -8.44 -15.96
CA SER A 12 2.20 -9.26 -14.77
C SER A 12 3.19 -8.61 -13.80
N ASN A 13 4.08 -7.74 -14.29
CA ASN A 13 5.14 -7.08 -13.53
C ASN A 13 4.72 -5.69 -13.02
N THR A 14 3.45 -5.33 -13.14
CA THR A 14 2.94 -4.04 -12.68
C THR A 14 2.95 -3.97 -11.15
N HIS A 15 3.38 -2.83 -10.62
CA HIS A 15 3.62 -2.63 -9.20
C HIS A 15 3.50 -1.16 -8.82
N LEU A 16 3.22 -0.89 -7.54
CA LEU A 16 3.44 0.40 -6.91
C LEU A 16 4.74 0.36 -6.13
N ILE A 17 5.59 1.38 -6.24
CA ILE A 17 6.73 1.57 -5.33
C ILE A 17 6.46 2.75 -4.40
N ARG A 18 6.65 2.57 -3.10
CA ARG A 18 6.53 3.62 -2.06
C ARG A 18 7.69 3.58 -1.08
N PRO A 19 8.10 4.72 -0.49
CA PRO A 19 9.10 4.73 0.56
C PRO A 19 8.58 4.08 1.85
N ALA A 20 9.45 3.38 2.58
CA ALA A 20 9.11 2.69 3.83
C ALA A 20 8.58 3.61 4.94
N THR A 21 8.84 4.92 4.83
CA THR A 21 8.34 5.96 5.73
C THR A 21 6.87 6.31 5.54
N ASP A 22 6.25 5.93 4.41
CA ASP A 22 4.82 6.15 4.19
C ASP A 22 3.97 5.29 5.13
N SER A 23 2.74 5.72 5.36
CA SER A 23 1.71 4.88 5.96
C SER A 23 1.04 3.98 4.93
N VAL A 24 0.39 2.92 5.40
CA VAL A 24 -0.49 2.06 4.59
C VAL A 24 -1.52 2.89 3.83
N TYR A 25 -2.19 3.85 4.49
CA TYR A 25 -3.15 4.74 3.84
C TYR A 25 -2.52 5.53 2.68
N ARG A 26 -1.34 6.14 2.86
CA ARG A 26 -0.69 6.92 1.79
C ARG A 26 -0.35 6.04 0.59
N ALA A 27 0.09 4.81 0.83
CA ALA A 27 0.38 3.85 -0.23
C ALA A 27 -0.89 3.44 -0.99
N LEU A 28 -1.94 3.06 -0.27
CA LEU A 28 -3.23 2.67 -0.85
C LEU A 28 -3.92 3.82 -1.58
N ASN A 29 -3.86 5.04 -1.04
CA ASN A 29 -4.39 6.22 -1.71
C ASN A 29 -3.64 6.53 -3.01
N SER A 30 -2.31 6.34 -3.03
CA SER A 30 -1.50 6.46 -4.26
C SER A 30 -1.87 5.39 -5.28
N TRP A 31 -2.10 4.15 -4.84
CA TRP A 31 -2.57 3.06 -5.68
C TRP A 31 -3.95 3.38 -6.27
N LEU A 32 -4.91 3.83 -5.47
CA LEU A 32 -6.27 4.15 -5.93
C LEU A 32 -6.29 5.18 -7.08
N HIS A 33 -5.38 6.16 -7.04
CA HIS A 33 -5.28 7.23 -8.04
C HIS A 33 -4.32 6.91 -9.19
N ALA A 34 -3.68 5.75 -9.18
CA ALA A 34 -2.77 5.36 -10.24
C ALA A 34 -3.52 4.82 -11.47
N PRO A 35 -3.08 5.15 -12.70
CA PRO A 35 -3.64 4.54 -13.91
C PRO A 35 -3.48 3.01 -13.88
N ASN A 36 -4.53 2.29 -14.27
CA ASN A 36 -4.58 0.83 -14.34
C ASN A 36 -4.29 0.13 -12.99
N SER A 37 -4.53 0.80 -11.86
CA SER A 37 -4.24 0.29 -10.51
C SER A 37 -4.83 -1.09 -10.20
N TYR A 38 -5.97 -1.43 -10.80
CA TYR A 38 -6.60 -2.75 -10.71
C TYR A 38 -5.76 -3.89 -11.31
N GLU A 39 -4.73 -3.58 -12.10
CA GLU A 39 -3.76 -4.54 -12.65
C GLU A 39 -2.53 -4.72 -11.75
N TRP A 40 -2.39 -3.94 -10.67
CA TRP A 40 -1.17 -3.86 -9.87
C TRP A 40 -1.26 -4.82 -8.69
N TRP A 41 -0.30 -5.73 -8.58
CA TRP A 41 -0.41 -6.83 -7.61
C TRP A 41 0.54 -6.65 -6.43
N TRP A 42 1.60 -5.87 -6.62
CA TRP A 42 2.68 -5.71 -5.66
C TRP A 42 2.83 -4.26 -5.21
N LEU A 43 2.89 -4.08 -3.91
CA LEU A 43 3.46 -2.90 -3.28
C LEU A 43 4.92 -3.20 -2.95
N ILE A 44 5.83 -2.51 -3.63
CA ILE A 44 7.28 -2.51 -3.36
C ILE A 44 7.57 -1.40 -2.36
N ILE A 45 8.23 -1.76 -1.27
CA ILE A 45 8.57 -0.86 -0.17
C ILE A 45 10.07 -0.58 -0.24
N ASP A 46 10.42 0.67 -0.51
CA ASP A 46 11.79 1.15 -0.60
C ASP A 46 12.31 1.59 0.78
N HIS A 47 13.28 0.85 1.31
CA HIS A 47 13.95 1.16 2.58
C HIS A 47 15.20 2.02 2.40
N ALA A 48 15.41 2.55 1.19
CA ALA A 48 16.63 3.19 0.72
C ALA A 48 17.84 2.23 0.65
N ASN A 49 18.93 2.72 0.06
CA ASN A 49 20.21 2.01 -0.04
C ASN A 49 20.10 0.63 -0.72
N GLY A 50 19.22 0.52 -1.72
CA GLY A 50 19.02 -0.72 -2.48
C GLY A 50 18.34 -1.84 -1.69
N LYS A 51 17.68 -1.53 -0.56
CA LYS A 51 16.91 -2.50 0.23
C LYS A 51 15.43 -2.38 -0.07
N TYR A 52 14.81 -3.50 -0.41
CA TYR A 52 13.39 -3.55 -0.76
C TYR A 52 12.70 -4.70 -0.03
N THR A 53 11.49 -4.44 0.44
CA THR A 53 10.52 -5.49 0.75
C THR A 53 9.33 -5.36 -0.19
N ALA A 54 8.50 -6.38 -0.24
CA ALA A 54 7.30 -6.35 -1.07
C ALA A 54 6.14 -7.05 -0.38
N ILE A 55 4.93 -6.61 -0.66
CA ILE A 55 3.70 -7.25 -0.21
C ILE A 55 2.68 -7.26 -1.34
N ARG A 56 1.90 -8.33 -1.45
CA ARG A 56 0.75 -8.33 -2.35
C ARG A 56 -0.37 -7.50 -1.73
N PHE A 57 -1.10 -6.72 -2.53
CA PHE A 57 -2.24 -5.94 -2.01
C PHE A 57 -3.26 -6.81 -1.26
N GLU A 58 -3.44 -8.07 -1.67
CA GLU A 58 -4.28 -9.03 -0.95
C GLU A 58 -3.75 -9.41 0.43
N GLY A 59 -2.44 -9.58 0.55
CA GLY A 59 -1.79 -9.79 1.83
C GLY A 59 -2.00 -8.60 2.75
N LEU A 60 -1.88 -7.39 2.20
CA LEU A 60 -2.13 -6.15 2.93
C LEU A 60 -3.61 -6.05 3.36
N ARG A 61 -4.55 -6.41 2.49
CA ARG A 61 -5.98 -6.50 2.80
C ARG A 61 -6.25 -7.47 3.94
N GLU A 62 -5.62 -8.65 3.92
CA GLU A 62 -5.79 -9.63 4.99
C GLU A 62 -5.23 -9.15 6.32
N LEU A 63 -4.09 -8.45 6.32
CA LEU A 63 -3.56 -7.83 7.53
C LEU A 63 -4.53 -6.78 8.09
N LEU A 64 -5.04 -5.89 7.23
CA LEU A 64 -6.00 -4.85 7.65
C LEU A 64 -7.33 -5.43 8.15
N ALA A 65 -7.77 -6.56 7.61
CA ALA A 65 -9.01 -7.21 8.02
C ALA A 65 -8.91 -7.94 9.37
N ARG A 66 -7.70 -8.15 9.90
CA ARG A 66 -7.42 -8.94 11.12
C ARG A 66 -6.94 -8.02 12.24
N PRO A 67 -7.80 -7.65 13.22
CA PRO A 67 -7.41 -6.79 14.33
C PRO A 67 -6.19 -7.29 15.11
N GLU A 68 -6.03 -8.60 15.24
CA GLU A 68 -4.92 -9.27 15.93
C GLU A 68 -3.56 -9.07 15.24
N SER A 69 -3.54 -8.66 13.97
CA SER A 69 -2.30 -8.35 13.25
C SER A 69 -1.64 -7.06 13.74
N GLY A 70 -2.39 -6.17 14.40
CA GLY A 70 -1.94 -4.83 14.79
C GLY A 70 -1.68 -3.88 13.62
N VAL A 71 -1.99 -4.27 12.39
CA VAL A 71 -1.83 -3.44 11.19
C VAL A 71 -3.07 -2.59 10.96
N SER A 72 -2.88 -1.30 10.72
CA SER A 72 -3.93 -0.34 10.42
C SER A 72 -3.52 0.60 9.28
N MET A 73 -4.44 1.46 8.86
CA MET A 73 -4.19 2.51 7.86
C MET A 73 -3.07 3.49 8.24
N THR A 74 -2.78 3.64 9.54
CA THR A 74 -1.73 4.54 10.05
C THR A 74 -0.39 3.84 10.26
N THR A 75 -0.34 2.50 10.19
CA THR A 75 0.91 1.73 10.27
C THR A 75 1.87 2.17 9.18
N ARG A 76 3.15 2.39 9.53
CA ARG A 76 4.18 2.69 8.53
C ARG A 76 4.51 1.43 7.74
N LEU A 77 4.82 1.57 6.46
CA LEU A 77 5.17 0.43 5.60
C LEU A 77 6.40 -0.34 6.14
N ALA A 78 7.35 0.34 6.77
CA ALA A 78 8.49 -0.28 7.43
C ALA A 78 8.12 -1.23 8.59
N ASP A 79 6.96 -1.01 9.22
CA ASP A 79 6.51 -1.73 10.41
C ASP A 79 5.57 -2.89 10.06
N LEU A 80 5.33 -3.15 8.76
CA LEU A 80 4.52 -4.29 8.34
C LEU A 80 5.20 -5.61 8.73
N PRO A 81 4.43 -6.59 9.25
CA PRO A 81 4.99 -7.84 9.73
C PRO A 81 5.64 -8.62 8.58
N PRO A 82 6.84 -9.22 8.79
CA PRO A 82 7.45 -10.08 7.79
C PRO A 82 6.58 -11.33 7.59
N GLN A 83 6.61 -11.85 6.37
CA GLN A 83 6.11 -13.20 6.12
C GLN A 83 7.01 -14.20 6.86
N GLN A 84 6.39 -15.13 7.58
CA GLN A 84 7.11 -16.15 8.33
C GLN A 84 7.55 -17.32 7.43
N ASP A 85 6.74 -17.74 6.44
CA ASP A 85 7.09 -18.81 5.48
C ASP A 85 6.38 -18.65 4.13
N ASN A 86 7.03 -19.00 3.01
CA ASN A 86 6.38 -19.11 1.70
C ASN A 86 5.26 -20.17 1.77
N PRO A 87 4.05 -19.91 1.25
CA PRO A 87 2.99 -20.90 1.31
C PRO A 87 3.31 -22.08 0.38
N ALA A 88 2.85 -23.28 0.79
CA ALA A 88 3.06 -24.51 0.03
C ALA A 88 2.36 -24.47 -1.35
N ASP A 89 1.23 -23.77 -1.43
CA ASP A 89 0.54 -23.39 -2.66
C ASP A 89 0.43 -21.86 -2.75
N TRP A 90 0.37 -21.34 -3.97
CA TRP A 90 0.25 -19.90 -4.22
C TRP A 90 -1.20 -19.50 -4.51
N GLU A 91 -2.15 -20.38 -4.16
CA GLU A 91 -3.58 -20.17 -4.33
C GLU A 91 -4.12 -19.19 -3.29
N HIS A 92 -3.48 -19.13 -2.12
CA HIS A 92 -3.84 -18.21 -1.04
C HIS A 92 -2.92 -16.98 -0.97
N PRO A 93 -3.47 -15.81 -0.58
CA PRO A 93 -2.66 -14.62 -0.35
C PRO A 93 -1.61 -14.86 0.74
N ILE A 94 -0.52 -14.13 0.63
CA ILE A 94 0.57 -14.13 1.60
C ILE A 94 0.32 -13.01 2.61
N PRO A 95 0.01 -13.30 3.89
CA PRO A 95 -0.05 -12.26 4.91
C PRO A 95 1.37 -11.89 5.33
N GLY A 96 1.81 -10.68 4.97
CA GLY A 96 3.10 -10.11 5.39
C GLY A 96 4.01 -9.70 4.24
N VAL A 97 5.11 -9.02 4.59
CA VAL A 97 6.13 -8.56 3.64
C VAL A 97 7.15 -9.66 3.36
N VAL A 98 7.49 -9.85 2.08
CA VAL A 98 8.65 -10.64 1.64
C VAL A 98 9.87 -9.76 1.47
N SER A 99 11.05 -10.39 1.54
CA SER A 99 12.33 -9.78 1.15
C SER A 99 12.78 -10.43 -0.17
N PRO A 100 12.39 -9.89 -1.34
CA PRO A 100 12.66 -10.53 -2.62
C PRO A 100 14.15 -10.45 -2.96
N THR A 101 14.63 -11.40 -3.76
CA THR A 101 15.98 -11.37 -4.31
C THR A 101 16.13 -10.16 -5.25
N ILE A 102 17.26 -9.47 -5.12
CA ILE A 102 17.58 -8.26 -5.88
C ILE A 102 18.69 -8.59 -6.88
N VAL A 103 18.51 -8.17 -8.14
CA VAL A 103 19.48 -8.42 -9.22
C VAL A 103 19.74 -7.16 -10.02
N GLU A 104 20.95 -7.04 -10.58
CA GLU A 104 21.32 -5.94 -11.48
C GLU A 104 21.05 -6.33 -12.94
N GLN A 105 20.32 -5.48 -13.67
CA GLN A 105 19.78 -5.73 -15.02
C GLN A 105 20.86 -6.17 -16.01
N ALA A 106 22.04 -5.55 -15.94
CA ALA A 106 23.17 -5.84 -16.83
C ALA A 106 23.87 -7.18 -16.51
N THR A 107 23.71 -7.71 -15.29
CA THR A 107 24.49 -8.85 -14.78
C THR A 107 23.79 -10.19 -14.96
N VAL A 108 22.46 -10.19 -15.06
CA VAL A 108 21.65 -11.42 -15.18
C VAL A 108 20.93 -11.41 -16.51
N GLY A 109 21.00 -12.53 -17.25
CA GLY A 109 20.21 -12.66 -18.46
C GLY A 109 18.75 -13.02 -18.20
N THR A 110 17.82 -12.62 -19.08
CA THR A 110 16.37 -12.82 -18.90
C THR A 110 15.99 -14.25 -18.50
N ALA A 111 16.51 -15.27 -19.18
CA ALA A 111 16.22 -16.67 -18.87
C ALA A 111 16.67 -17.06 -17.45
N ARG A 112 17.85 -16.58 -17.03
CA ARG A 112 18.35 -16.82 -15.67
C ARG A 112 17.55 -16.05 -14.63
N ALA A 113 17.13 -14.82 -14.93
CA ALA A 113 16.27 -14.04 -14.06
C ALA A 113 14.91 -14.72 -13.84
N ILE A 114 14.31 -15.28 -14.88
CA ILE A 114 13.06 -16.04 -14.77
C ILE A 114 13.24 -17.28 -13.86
N GLN A 115 14.39 -17.95 -13.90
CA GLN A 115 14.70 -19.05 -12.98
C GLN A 115 14.87 -18.56 -11.54
N LEU A 116 15.74 -17.57 -11.33
CA LEU A 116 16.00 -16.98 -9.99
C LEU A 116 14.71 -16.49 -9.33
N ARG A 117 13.78 -15.99 -10.13
CA ARG A 117 12.46 -15.57 -9.67
C ARG A 117 11.67 -16.70 -9.02
N GLN A 118 11.72 -17.91 -9.58
CA GLN A 118 10.97 -19.05 -9.02
C GLN A 118 11.45 -19.42 -7.62
N ASP A 119 12.75 -19.25 -7.37
CA ASP A 119 13.37 -19.58 -6.09
C ASP A 119 13.32 -18.39 -5.09
N SER A 120 12.91 -17.22 -5.56
CA SER A 120 12.90 -15.99 -4.76
C SER A 120 11.64 -15.91 -3.87
N PRO A 121 11.74 -15.36 -2.65
CA PRO A 121 10.57 -15.07 -1.81
C PRO A 121 9.51 -14.27 -2.57
N GLY A 122 8.24 -14.67 -2.44
CA GLY A 122 7.14 -14.07 -3.19
C GLY A 122 7.08 -14.45 -4.68
N ARG A 123 7.98 -15.31 -5.16
CA ARG A 123 8.26 -15.52 -6.60
C ARG A 123 8.46 -14.21 -7.34
N LEU A 124 9.19 -13.31 -6.68
CA LEU A 124 9.39 -11.93 -7.08
C LEU A 124 10.88 -11.63 -7.13
N LEU A 125 11.35 -10.98 -8.18
CA LEU A 125 12.66 -10.34 -8.22
C LEU A 125 12.51 -8.84 -8.29
N ILE A 126 13.37 -8.13 -7.58
CA ILE A 126 13.62 -6.71 -7.80
C ILE A 126 14.76 -6.59 -8.80
N VAL A 127 14.55 -5.79 -9.84
CA VAL A 127 15.56 -5.50 -10.85
C VAL A 127 16.04 -4.08 -10.67
N LEU A 128 17.35 -3.93 -10.49
CA LEU A 128 18.04 -2.64 -10.45
C LEU A 128 18.73 -2.39 -11.80
N ASN A 129 18.92 -1.11 -12.13
CA ASN A 129 19.79 -0.66 -13.20
C ASN A 129 20.77 0.37 -12.63
N ASN A 130 22.06 0.01 -12.57
CA ASN A 130 23.11 0.79 -11.91
C ASN A 130 22.75 1.14 -10.46
N GLY A 131 22.17 0.20 -9.71
CA GLY A 131 21.76 0.39 -8.33
C GLY A 131 20.44 1.16 -8.13
N PHE A 132 19.79 1.64 -9.19
CA PHE A 132 18.48 2.27 -9.13
C PHE A 132 17.36 1.27 -9.43
N PHE A 133 16.25 1.33 -8.70
CA PHE A 133 15.09 0.50 -8.98
C PHE A 133 14.61 0.69 -10.43
N ARG A 134 14.55 -0.41 -11.19
CA ARG A 134 14.08 -0.42 -12.58
C ARG A 134 12.68 -1.03 -12.71
N GLY A 135 12.38 -2.06 -11.92
CA GLY A 135 11.11 -2.75 -11.95
C GLY A 135 11.19 -4.10 -11.26
N ILE A 136 10.21 -4.96 -11.54
CA ILE A 136 10.15 -6.30 -10.96
C ILE A 136 10.00 -7.37 -12.04
N LEU A 137 10.33 -8.61 -11.68
CA LEU A 137 9.86 -9.81 -12.36
C LEU A 137 9.03 -10.62 -11.38
N SER A 138 7.73 -10.76 -11.63
CA SER A 138 6.81 -11.54 -10.81
C SER A 138 6.41 -12.84 -11.54
N GLY A 139 6.08 -13.87 -10.76
CA GLY A 139 5.57 -15.14 -11.28
C GLY A 139 4.19 -15.00 -11.91
N PRO A 140 3.87 -15.75 -12.97
CA PRO A 140 2.50 -15.83 -13.49
C PRO A 140 1.68 -16.71 -12.54
N GLU A 141 1.07 -16.11 -11.52
CA GLU A 141 0.20 -16.86 -10.60
C GLU A 141 -1.08 -16.10 -10.28
N ARG A 142 -1.75 -15.59 -11.32
CA ARG A 142 -3.21 -15.51 -11.26
C ARG A 142 -3.88 -16.08 -12.49
N ILE A 143 -4.88 -16.87 -12.16
CA ILE A 143 -5.93 -17.43 -12.99
C ILE A 143 -7.20 -16.56 -12.91
N TYR A 144 -7.18 -15.46 -12.15
CA TYR A 144 -8.35 -14.64 -11.81
C TYR A 144 -8.05 -13.13 -11.83
N ALA A 145 -9.06 -12.34 -12.24
CA ALA A 145 -9.00 -10.88 -12.21
C ALA A 145 -9.07 -10.37 -10.77
N PHE A 146 -8.16 -9.46 -10.42
CA PHE A 146 -8.14 -8.80 -9.13
C PHE A 146 -9.23 -7.71 -9.08
N THR A 147 -10.28 -7.94 -8.30
CA THR A 147 -11.35 -6.95 -8.06
C THR A 147 -11.25 -6.45 -6.64
N ASP A 148 -10.44 -5.43 -6.45
CA ASP A 148 -9.97 -5.03 -5.12
C ASP A 148 -10.90 -4.04 -4.41
N LYS A 149 -12.21 -4.18 -4.69
CA LYS A 149 -13.30 -3.39 -4.10
C LYS A 149 -13.21 -3.32 -2.56
N PRO A 150 -12.88 -4.40 -1.83
CA PRO A 150 -12.77 -4.31 -0.37
C PRO A 150 -11.68 -3.34 0.11
N LEU A 151 -10.52 -3.27 -0.57
CA LEU A 151 -9.48 -2.30 -0.20
C LEU A 151 -9.95 -0.87 -0.45
N VAL A 152 -10.69 -0.63 -1.55
CA VAL A 152 -11.30 0.68 -1.81
C VAL A 152 -12.33 1.06 -0.74
N ASP A 153 -13.16 0.12 -0.31
CA ASP A 153 -14.17 0.36 0.72
C ASP A 153 -13.50 0.66 2.08
N MET A 154 -12.42 -0.06 2.46
CA MET A 154 -11.62 0.23 3.65
C MET A 154 -10.97 1.63 3.62
N ILE A 155 -10.48 2.10 2.47
CA ILE A 155 -9.94 3.46 2.33
C ILE A 155 -11.03 4.49 2.64
N LYS A 156 -12.24 4.31 2.08
CA LYS A 156 -13.36 5.23 2.27
C LYS A 156 -13.85 5.25 3.71
N GLU A 157 -13.93 4.09 4.36
CA GLU A 157 -14.31 3.99 5.78
C GLU A 157 -13.32 4.77 6.65
N PHE A 158 -12.02 4.59 6.44
CA PHE A 158 -10.99 5.33 7.16
C PHE A 158 -11.08 6.85 6.93
N GLU A 159 -11.34 7.29 5.69
CA GLU A 159 -11.52 8.72 5.37
C GLU A 159 -12.76 9.32 6.02
N GLN A 160 -13.84 8.55 6.15
CA GLN A 160 -15.06 9.00 6.85
C GLN A 160 -14.83 9.12 8.35
N GLU A 161 -14.14 8.17 8.96
CA GLU A 161 -13.82 8.17 10.40
C GLU A 161 -12.91 9.35 10.75
N THR A 162 -11.81 9.53 10.01
CA THR A 162 -10.84 10.61 10.26
C THR A 162 -11.36 11.98 9.85
N GLY A 163 -12.20 12.07 8.80
CA GLY A 163 -12.91 13.30 8.42
C GLY A 163 -13.94 13.73 9.45
N SER A 164 -14.56 12.79 10.16
CA SER A 164 -15.56 13.06 11.21
C SER A 164 -14.93 13.54 12.52
N GLU A 165 -13.68 13.19 12.82
CA GLU A 165 -12.94 13.69 14.00
C GLU A 165 -12.64 15.21 13.94
N THR A 166 -12.88 15.88 12.80
CA THR A 166 -12.58 17.31 12.65
C THR A 166 -13.79 18.24 12.94
N VAL A 167 -14.95 17.72 13.38
CA VAL A 167 -16.16 18.53 13.63
C VAL A 167 -16.75 18.31 15.02
N ILE A 168 -15.97 18.54 16.09
CA ILE A 168 -16.52 19.03 17.37
C ILE A 168 -15.55 20.07 17.95
N ILE A 169 -15.47 21.24 17.31
CA ILE A 169 -15.13 22.46 18.04
C ILE A 169 -16.48 23.00 18.53
N GLN A 170 -16.91 22.62 19.74
CA GLN A 170 -17.88 23.42 20.47
C GLN A 170 -17.23 24.80 20.70
N PRO A 171 -17.78 25.91 20.17
CA PRO A 171 -17.36 27.21 20.62
C PRO A 171 -17.65 27.30 22.13
N PRO A 172 -16.77 27.89 22.95
CA PRO A 172 -17.14 28.19 24.33
C PRO A 172 -18.39 29.08 24.30
N ASP A 173 -19.40 28.72 25.11
CA ASP A 173 -20.61 29.49 25.33
C ASP A 173 -20.26 30.95 25.61
N THR A 174 -20.31 31.78 24.57
CA THR A 174 -20.16 33.22 24.71
C THR A 174 -21.54 33.72 25.08
N GLN A 175 -21.80 33.79 26.39
CA GLN A 175 -22.91 34.56 26.93
C GLN A 175 -22.75 36.01 26.47
N THR A 176 -23.50 36.42 25.46
CA THR A 176 -23.67 37.82 25.10
C THR A 176 -24.56 38.47 26.16
N PRO A 177 -24.13 39.53 26.87
CA PRO A 177 -25.04 40.29 27.72
C PRO A 177 -26.04 41.02 26.82
N SER A 178 -27.32 40.69 26.96
CA SER A 178 -28.40 41.38 26.26
C SER A 178 -28.44 42.84 26.73
N SER A 179 -28.11 43.77 25.83
CA SER A 179 -28.26 45.21 26.03
C SER A 179 -29.61 45.64 25.47
N GLU A 180 -30.69 45.38 26.21
CA GLU A 180 -32.00 45.95 25.90
C GLU A 180 -32.19 47.23 26.74
N PRO A 181 -32.46 48.39 26.14
CA PRO A 181 -32.73 49.60 26.91
C PRO A 181 -34.14 49.52 27.52
N PRO A 182 -34.35 50.04 28.74
CA PRO A 182 -35.65 49.91 29.40
C PRO A 182 -36.71 50.75 28.67
N LYS A 183 -37.81 50.09 28.27
CA LYS A 183 -39.04 50.75 27.82
C LYS A 183 -39.70 51.47 29.01
N PRO A 184 -40.29 52.66 28.82
CA PRO A 184 -41.07 53.32 29.87
C PRO A 184 -42.41 52.58 30.04
N SER A 185 -42.73 52.19 31.27
CA SER A 185 -44.06 51.69 31.63
C SER A 185 -44.94 52.83 32.15
N PRO A 186 -46.22 52.93 31.71
CA PRO A 186 -47.18 53.92 32.18
C PRO A 186 -48.04 53.37 33.31
N THR A 187 -48.36 54.17 34.34
CA THR A 187 -49.55 54.09 35.24
C THR A 187 -49.37 55.11 36.39
N VAL A 188 -50.33 55.79 37.00
CA VAL A 188 -51.80 55.98 36.94
C VAL A 188 -52.03 57.46 37.27
#